data_AF-A0A380DJ01-F1
#
_entry.id   AF-A0A380DJ01-F1
#
_cell.length_a   1.000
_cell.length_b   1.000
_cell.length_c   1.000
_cell.angle_alpha   90.00
_cell.angle_beta   90.00
_cell.angle_gamma   90.00
#
_symmetry.space_group_name_H-M   'P 1'
#
loop_
_entity.id
_entity.type
_entity.pdbx_description
1 polymer ?
#
loop_
_entity_poly.entity_id
_entity_poly.type
_entity_poly.pdbx_seq_one_letter_code
_entity_poly.pdbx_strand_id
1 'polypeptide(L)'
;MLKRAIDAIYSLVMAIVTFVLRLTPYGVLAIMANTLSTSDFGAIWTLGKFLIASYAALITMYIIHLIILSLLGISPIRYIKKTLEVLIFAFTSRSSAGALPLNVQTQTRRLGVPEGIANFAATFGLSIGQNGCAGITLPCLQLWSHPSLM
;
A
#
# COMPACT_ATOMS: atom_id res chain seq x y z
N MET A 1 -4.69 -0.98 -35.47
CA MET A 1 -4.26 -2.33 -35.02
C MET A 1 -3.50 -2.29 -33.70
N LEU A 2 -2.43 -1.48 -33.58
CA LEU A 2 -1.59 -1.44 -32.36
C LEU A 2 -2.35 -1.13 -31.06
N LYS A 3 -3.26 -0.14 -31.05
CA LYS A 3 -4.09 0.16 -29.85
C LYS A 3 -4.89 -1.05 -29.36
N ARG A 4 -5.58 -1.75 -30.28
CA ARG A 4 -6.35 -2.95 -29.94
C ARG A 4 -5.48 -4.08 -29.37
N ALA A 5 -4.24 -4.22 -29.86
CA ALA A 5 -3.30 -5.19 -29.33
C ALA A 5 -2.85 -4.83 -27.90
N ILE A 6 -2.57 -3.54 -27.65
CA ILE A 6 -2.22 -3.03 -26.32
C ILE A 6 -3.39 -3.20 -25.34
N ASP A 7 -4.61 -2.85 -25.75
CA ASP A 7 -5.82 -2.99 -24.93
C ASP A 7 -6.10 -4.47 -24.57
N ALA A 8 -5.86 -5.39 -25.51
CA ALA A 8 -6.00 -6.82 -25.28
C ALA A 8 -4.98 -7.34 -24.24
N ILE A 9 -3.71 -6.91 -24.35
CA ILE A 9 -2.67 -7.26 -23.37
C ILE A 9 -3.01 -6.68 -21.99
N TYR A 10 -3.47 -5.44 -21.92
CA TYR A 10 -3.89 -4.81 -20.68
C TYR A 10 -5.04 -5.60 -20.02
N SER A 11 -6.05 -5.97 -20.80
CA SER A 11 -7.16 -6.79 -20.31
C SER A 11 -6.69 -8.14 -19.76
N LEU A 12 -5.71 -8.78 -20.43
CA LEU A 12 -5.12 -10.04 -19.97
C LEU A 12 -4.40 -9.87 -18.63
N VAL A 13 -3.57 -8.84 -18.48
CA VAL A 13 -2.87 -8.54 -17.21
C VAL A 13 -3.88 -8.31 -16.09
N MET A 14 -4.94 -7.55 -16.34
CA MET A 14 -5.97 -7.28 -15.33
C MET A 14 -6.75 -8.55 -14.93
N ALA A 15 -6.94 -9.50 -15.86
CA ALA A 15 -7.53 -10.80 -15.56
C ALA A 15 -6.62 -11.62 -14.63
N ILE A 16 -5.31 -11.65 -14.89
CA ILE A 16 -4.32 -12.31 -14.03
C ILE A 16 -4.29 -11.67 -12.64
N VAL A 17 -4.30 -10.35 -12.56
CA VAL A 17 -4.32 -9.61 -11.28
C VAL A 17 -5.57 -10.00 -10.49
N THR A 18 -6.74 -9.98 -11.12
CA THR A 18 -8.00 -10.38 -10.47
C THR A 18 -7.93 -11.82 -9.94
N PHE A 19 -7.27 -12.73 -10.66
CA PHE A 19 -7.04 -14.09 -10.20
C PHE A 19 -6.12 -14.16 -8.97
N VAL A 20 -4.99 -13.46 -9.00
CA VAL A 20 -4.04 -13.37 -7.87
C VAL A 20 -4.69 -12.75 -6.63
N LEU A 21 -5.58 -11.77 -6.79
CA LEU A 21 -6.32 -11.17 -5.69
C LEU A 21 -7.24 -12.14 -4.97
N ARG A 22 -7.83 -13.10 -5.69
CA ARG A 22 -8.63 -14.17 -5.08
C ARG A 22 -7.77 -15.15 -4.27
N LEU A 23 -6.49 -15.31 -4.63
CA LEU A 23 -5.53 -16.17 -3.93
C LEU A 23 -4.77 -15.45 -2.79
N THR A 24 -4.82 -14.12 -2.76
CA THR A 24 -4.16 -13.28 -1.76
C THR A 24 -4.40 -13.72 -0.31
N PRO A 25 -5.63 -14.01 0.17
CA PRO A 25 -5.83 -14.35 1.58
C PRO A 25 -4.99 -15.54 2.05
N TYR A 26 -4.76 -16.53 1.18
CA TYR A 26 -3.90 -17.68 1.50
C TYR A 26 -2.42 -17.29 1.60
N GLY A 27 -1.95 -16.41 0.71
CA GLY A 27 -0.58 -15.89 0.75
C GLY A 27 -0.29 -15.06 2.00
N VAL A 28 -1.25 -14.22 2.42
CA VAL A 28 -1.13 -13.42 3.65
C VAL A 28 -1.00 -14.32 4.88
N LEU A 29 -1.84 -15.35 4.97
CA LEU A 29 -1.79 -16.30 6.08
C LEU A 29 -0.44 -17.01 6.17
N ALA A 30 0.11 -17.44 5.03
CA ALA A 30 1.41 -18.12 4.99
C ALA A 30 2.56 -17.21 5.45
N ILE A 31 2.61 -15.96 4.98
CA ILE A 31 3.65 -14.98 5.36
C ILE A 31 3.55 -14.63 6.85
N MET A 32 2.33 -14.44 7.37
CA MET A 32 2.12 -14.10 8.77
C MET A 32 2.54 -15.25 9.69
N ALA A 33 2.19 -16.50 9.35
CA ALA A 33 2.59 -17.68 10.11
C ALA A 33 4.12 -17.87 10.14
N ASN A 34 4.80 -17.69 9.00
CA ASN A 34 6.25 -17.81 8.94
C ASN A 34 6.96 -16.76 9.81
N THR A 35 6.46 -15.53 9.80
CA THR A 35 7.00 -14.42 10.62
C THR A 35 6.89 -14.71 12.12
N LEU A 36 5.75 -15.26 12.55
CA LEU A 36 5.52 -15.64 13.95
C LEU A 36 6.43 -16.81 14.38
N SER A 37 6.72 -17.74 13.48
CA SER A 37 7.55 -18.92 13.77
C SER A 37 9.05 -18.62 13.91
N THR A 38 9.54 -17.52 13.34
CA THR A 38 10.97 -17.22 13.23
C THR A 38 11.47 -16.15 14.21
N SER A 39 10.57 -15.56 15.01
CA SER A 39 10.89 -14.41 15.87
C SER A 39 11.00 -14.80 17.34
N ASP A 40 12.02 -14.28 18.05
CA ASP A 40 12.25 -14.51 19.48
C ASP A 40 11.49 -13.50 20.36
N PHE A 41 11.05 -13.91 21.56
CA PHE A 41 10.22 -13.11 22.47
C PHE A 41 10.91 -11.81 22.95
N GLY A 42 12.22 -11.84 23.17
CA GLY A 42 12.99 -10.65 23.59
C GLY A 42 13.19 -9.65 22.45
N ALA A 43 13.43 -10.15 21.24
CA ALA A 43 13.52 -9.31 20.04
C ALA A 43 12.16 -8.69 19.68
N ILE A 44 11.07 -9.43 19.91
CA ILE A 44 9.68 -8.99 19.71
C ILE A 44 9.30 -7.81 20.60
N TRP A 45 9.73 -7.78 21.87
CA TRP A 45 9.41 -6.67 22.77
C TRP A 45 10.05 -5.36 22.32
N THR A 46 11.32 -5.44 21.93
CA THR A 46 12.10 -4.29 21.47
C THR A 46 11.57 -3.85 20.10
N LEU A 47 11.43 -4.75 19.11
CA LEU A 47 10.74 -4.44 17.84
C LEU A 47 9.33 -3.89 18.04
N GLY A 48 8.58 -4.34 19.06
CA GLY A 48 7.22 -3.89 19.34
C GLY A 48 7.15 -2.38 19.60
N LYS A 49 8.10 -1.82 20.35
CA LYS A 49 8.18 -0.36 20.59
C LYS A 49 8.44 0.41 19.29
N PHE A 50 9.36 -0.08 18.46
CA PHE A 50 9.63 0.48 17.12
C PHE A 50 8.38 0.42 16.22
N LEU A 51 7.71 -0.74 16.25
CA LEU A 51 6.52 -1.02 15.46
C LEU A 51 5.40 -0.03 15.84
N ILE A 52 5.08 0.11 17.13
CA ILE A 52 4.03 1.02 17.59
C ILE A 52 4.30 2.46 17.15
N ALA A 53 5.53 2.96 17.29
CA ALA A 53 5.91 4.29 16.83
C ALA A 53 5.75 4.45 15.31
N SER A 54 6.17 3.45 14.54
CA SER A 54 6.04 3.45 13.07
C SER A 54 4.58 3.42 12.61
N TYR A 55 3.72 2.61 13.24
CA TYR A 55 2.30 2.55 12.93
C TYR A 55 1.57 3.84 13.31
N ALA A 56 1.91 4.45 14.45
CA ALA A 56 1.35 5.75 14.84
C ALA A 56 1.67 6.84 13.80
N ALA A 57 2.92 6.88 13.30
CA ALA A 57 3.33 7.81 12.26
C ALA A 57 2.61 7.53 10.91
N LEU A 58 2.47 6.26 10.52
CA LEU A 58 1.73 5.86 9.32
C LEU A 58 0.25 6.27 9.39
N ILE A 59 -0.40 6.05 10.53
CA ILE A 59 -1.80 6.44 10.74
C ILE A 59 -1.94 7.97 10.69
N THR A 60 -1.01 8.71 11.31
CA THR A 60 -1.03 10.18 11.28
C THR A 60 -0.90 10.71 9.85
N MET A 61 0.07 10.18 9.09
CA MET A 61 0.24 10.52 7.67
C MET A 61 -1.02 10.20 6.86
N TYR A 62 -1.64 9.05 7.10
CA TYR A 62 -2.87 8.65 6.41
C TYR A 62 -4.05 9.58 6.74
N ILE A 63 -4.20 9.99 8.00
CA ILE A 63 -5.21 10.97 8.42
C ILE A 63 -5.01 12.31 7.70
N ILE A 64 -3.76 12.79 7.58
CA ILE A 64 -3.45 14.02 6.85
C ILE A 64 -3.91 13.91 5.38
N HIS A 65 -3.69 12.77 4.74
CA HIS A 65 -4.18 12.53 3.37
C HIS A 65 -5.71 12.55 3.28
N LEU A 66 -6.40 11.98 4.27
CA LEU A 66 -7.87 12.02 4.33
C LEU A 66 -8.41 13.44 4.53
N ILE A 67 -7.72 14.27 5.33
CA ILE A 67 -8.08 15.68 5.52
C ILE A 67 -7.93 16.44 4.19
N ILE A 68 -6.81 16.25 3.49
CA ILE A 68 -6.58 16.87 2.18
C ILE A 68 -7.67 16.46 1.18
N LEU A 69 -8.03 15.16 1.13
CA LEU A 69 -9.12 14.67 0.29
C LEU A 69 -10.47 15.30 0.66
N SER A 70 -10.73 15.50 1.95
CA SER A 70 -11.94 16.16 2.44
C SER A 70 -12.01 17.62 2.00
N LEU A 71 -10.88 18.34 2.02
CA LEU A 71 -10.80 19.74 1.55
C LEU A 71 -11.05 19.85 0.04
N LEU A 72 -10.71 18.80 -0.73
CA LEU A 72 -10.99 18.70 -2.17
C LEU A 72 -12.43 18.28 -2.47
N GLY A 73 -13.30 18.14 -1.47
CA GLY A 73 -14.70 17.76 -1.64
C GLY A 73 -14.95 16.26 -1.85
N ILE A 74 -13.94 15.41 -1.65
CA ILE A 74 -14.07 13.96 -1.74
C ILE A 74 -14.42 13.40 -0.36
N SER A 75 -15.54 12.69 -0.25
CA SER A 75 -15.95 12.07 1.02
C SER A 75 -14.90 11.02 1.49
N PRO A 76 -14.20 11.24 2.63
CA PRO A 76 -13.11 10.37 3.07
C PRO A 76 -13.57 8.93 3.33
N ILE A 77 -14.78 8.77 3.89
CA ILE A 77 -15.37 7.47 4.20
C ILE A 77 -15.58 6.62 2.94
N ARG A 78 -16.00 7.25 1.83
CA ARG A 78 -16.17 6.57 0.55
C ARG A 78 -14.83 6.19 -0.05
N TYR A 79 -13.83 7.05 0.08
CA TYR A 79 -12.47 6.78 -0.39
C TYR A 79 -11.91 5.55 0.30
N ILE A 80 -11.92 5.52 1.64
CA ILE A 80 -11.46 4.38 2.45
C ILE A 80 -12.16 3.10 1.99
N LYS A 81 -13.51 3.07 2.00
CA LYS A 81 -14.27 1.86 1.61
C LYS A 81 -13.91 1.34 0.21
N LYS A 82 -13.57 2.22 -0.73
CA LYS A 82 -13.20 1.83 -2.10
C LYS A 82 -11.75 1.38 -2.22
N THR A 83 -10.83 1.89 -1.39
CA THR A 83 -9.39 1.59 -1.44
C THR A 83 -8.92 0.54 -0.44
N LEU A 84 -9.78 0.11 0.49
CA LEU A 84 -9.47 -0.91 1.51
C LEU A 84 -8.80 -2.17 0.94
N GLU A 85 -9.30 -2.69 -0.19
CA GLU A 85 -8.74 -3.88 -0.84
C GLU A 85 -7.27 -3.68 -1.27
N VAL A 86 -6.98 -2.54 -1.89
CA VAL A 86 -5.62 -2.14 -2.29
C VAL A 86 -4.74 -1.98 -1.06
N LEU A 87 -5.25 -1.34 -0.01
CA LEU A 87 -4.50 -1.02 1.19
C LEU A 87 -4.09 -2.29 1.94
N ILE A 88 -5.01 -3.24 2.09
CA ILE A 88 -4.75 -4.55 2.69
C ILE A 88 -3.70 -5.30 1.86
N PHE A 89 -3.90 -5.38 0.54
CA PHE A 89 -2.95 -6.07 -0.34
C PHE A 89 -1.55 -5.44 -0.27
N ALA A 90 -1.43 -4.12 -0.36
CA ALA A 90 -0.15 -3.42 -0.31
C ALA A 90 0.56 -3.63 1.02
N PHE A 91 -0.19 -3.60 2.13
CA PHE A 91 0.34 -3.84 3.46
C PHE A 91 0.84 -5.28 3.63
N THR A 92 0.07 -6.28 3.20
CA THR A 92 0.42 -7.69 3.39
C THR A 92 1.48 -8.18 2.42
N SER A 93 1.43 -7.74 1.16
CA SER A 93 2.42 -8.10 0.14
C SER A 93 3.74 -7.35 0.31
N ARG A 94 3.74 -6.27 1.09
CA ARG A 94 4.89 -5.36 1.28
C ARG A 94 5.44 -4.80 -0.04
N SER A 95 4.63 -4.75 -1.09
CA SER A 95 5.07 -4.35 -2.43
C SER A 95 4.13 -3.31 -3.04
N SER A 96 4.63 -2.08 -3.18
CA SER A 96 3.92 -0.99 -3.85
C SER A 96 3.80 -1.25 -5.36
N ALA A 97 4.86 -1.79 -5.99
CA ALA A 97 4.86 -2.17 -7.40
C ALA A 97 3.90 -3.34 -7.68
N GLY A 98 3.82 -4.31 -6.76
CA GLY A 98 2.86 -5.41 -6.85
C GLY A 98 1.40 -4.95 -6.71
N ALA A 99 1.16 -3.88 -5.96
CA ALA A 99 -0.17 -3.30 -5.78
C ALA A 99 -0.60 -2.36 -6.92
N LEU A 100 0.33 -1.97 -7.80
CA LEU A 100 0.10 -1.02 -8.89
C LEU A 100 -1.11 -1.37 -9.78
N PRO A 101 -1.25 -2.59 -10.33
CA PRO A 101 -2.38 -2.90 -11.20
C PRO A 101 -3.72 -2.86 -10.46
N LEU A 102 -3.77 -3.32 -9.20
CA LEU A 102 -4.96 -3.23 -8.36
C LEU A 102 -5.31 -1.78 -8.02
N ASN A 103 -4.30 -0.93 -7.79
CA ASN A 103 -4.47 0.50 -7.57
C ASN A 103 -5.08 1.19 -8.80
N VAL A 104 -4.54 0.93 -10.00
CA VAL A 104 -5.07 1.46 -11.26
C VAL A 104 -6.51 0.96 -11.49
N GLN A 105 -6.79 -0.32 -11.24
CA GLN A 105 -8.15 -0.88 -11.36
C GLN A 105 -9.13 -0.19 -10.41
N THR A 106 -8.69 0.08 -9.17
CA THR A 106 -9.53 0.73 -8.16
C THR A 106 -9.80 2.19 -8.53
N GLN A 107 -8.78 2.91 -9.00
CA GLN A 107 -8.92 4.29 -9.47
C GLN A 107 -9.88 4.39 -10.67
N THR A 108 -9.76 3.49 -11.63
CA THR A 108 -10.63 3.48 -12.82
C THR A 108 -12.05 3.01 -12.52
N ARG A 109 -12.21 1.81 -11.97
CA ARG A 109 -13.52 1.16 -11.81
C ARG A 109 -14.29 1.62 -10.58
N ARG A 110 -13.60 1.87 -9.45
CA ARG A 110 -14.27 2.25 -8.20
C ARG A 110 -14.31 3.77 -8.02
N LEU A 111 -13.25 4.49 -8.38
CA LEU A 111 -13.17 5.95 -8.20
C LEU A 111 -13.59 6.76 -9.44
N GLY A 112 -13.70 6.13 -10.61
CA GLY A 112 -14.17 6.80 -11.84
C GLY A 112 -13.13 7.68 -12.52
N VAL A 113 -11.84 7.50 -12.19
CA VAL A 113 -10.73 8.26 -12.78
C VAL A 113 -10.46 7.73 -14.20
N PRO A 114 -10.28 8.59 -15.22
CA PRO A 114 -9.90 8.16 -16.55
C PRO A 114 -8.61 7.32 -16.54
N GLU A 115 -8.59 6.24 -17.33
CA GLU A 115 -7.53 5.24 -17.31
C GLU A 115 -6.12 5.80 -17.56
N GLY A 116 -5.99 6.78 -18.47
CA GLY A 116 -4.71 7.45 -18.72
C GLY A 116 -4.20 8.22 -17.51
N ILE A 117 -5.08 8.93 -16.79
CA ILE A 117 -4.74 9.68 -15.58
C ILE A 117 -4.41 8.72 -14.45
N ALA A 118 -5.20 7.65 -14.28
CA ALA A 118 -4.97 6.64 -13.25
C ALA A 118 -3.63 5.91 -13.43
N ASN A 119 -3.30 5.46 -14.65
CA ASN A 119 -2.03 4.80 -14.94
C ASN A 119 -0.83 5.74 -14.72
N PHE A 120 -0.92 6.97 -15.22
CA PHE A 120 0.15 7.96 -15.06
C PHE A 120 0.36 8.33 -13.59
N ALA A 121 -0.71 8.72 -12.88
CA ALA A 121 -0.63 9.11 -11.48
C ALA A 121 -0.17 7.95 -10.58
N ALA A 122 -0.66 6.73 -10.82
CA ALA A 122 -0.26 5.56 -10.02
C ALA A 122 1.22 5.18 -10.24
N THR A 123 1.70 5.21 -11.49
CA THR A 123 3.09 4.87 -11.82
C THR A 123 4.05 5.97 -11.36
N PHE A 124 3.68 7.23 -11.54
CA PHE A 124 4.47 8.36 -11.05
C PHE A 124 4.52 8.36 -9.51
N GLY A 125 3.38 8.14 -8.86
CA GLY A 125 3.26 8.03 -7.41
C GLY A 125 4.06 6.88 -6.81
N LEU A 126 4.27 5.78 -7.54
CA LEU A 126 5.12 4.67 -7.11
C LEU A 126 6.60 5.10 -6.93
N SER A 127 7.09 5.98 -7.78
CA SER A 127 8.48 6.46 -7.76
C SER A 127 8.68 7.65 -6.80
N ILE A 128 7.81 8.66 -6.87
CA ILE A 128 7.99 9.90 -6.11
C ILE A 128 7.19 9.95 -4.80
N GLY A 129 6.11 9.17 -4.67
CA GLY A 129 5.17 9.21 -3.54
C GLY A 129 5.56 8.31 -2.37
N GLN A 130 6.86 8.06 -2.14
CA GLN A 130 7.35 7.13 -1.12
C GLN A 130 7.38 7.75 0.30
N ASN A 131 6.26 8.32 0.73
CA ASN A 131 6.08 8.96 2.03
C ASN A 131 6.41 8.02 3.21
N GLY A 132 6.14 6.71 3.06
CA GLY A 132 6.47 5.70 4.06
C GLY A 132 7.99 5.55 4.25
N CYS A 133 8.74 5.32 3.17
CA CYS A 133 10.19 5.12 3.24
C CYS A 133 10.92 6.40 3.69
N ALA A 134 10.60 7.53 3.05
CA ALA A 134 11.30 8.79 3.29
C ALA A 134 10.86 9.48 4.59
N GLY A 135 9.55 9.52 4.87
CA GLY A 135 9.00 10.31 5.96
C GLY A 135 8.86 9.56 7.29
N ILE A 136 8.81 8.22 7.27
CA ILE A 136 8.50 7.44 8.48
C ILE A 136 9.60 6.42 8.79
N THR A 137 9.87 5.49 7.87
CA THR A 137 10.77 4.37 8.14
C THR A 137 12.22 4.83 8.36
N LEU A 138 12.75 5.74 7.52
CA LEU A 138 14.11 6.26 7.68
C LEU A 138 14.28 7.08 8.98
N PRO A 139 13.41 8.05 9.31
CA PRO A 139 13.51 8.78 10.58
C PRO A 139 13.29 7.89 11.81
N CYS A 140 12.37 6.93 11.75
CA CYS A 140 12.12 6.03 12.87
C CYS A 140 13.31 5.10 13.11
N LEU A 141 13.95 4.60 12.04
CA LEU A 141 15.17 3.80 12.14
C LEU A 141 16.34 4.61 12.70
N GLN A 142 16.45 5.88 12.30
CA GLN A 142 17.47 6.80 12.83
C GLN A 142 17.26 7.10 14.32
N LEU A 143 16.01 7.28 14.76
CA LEU A 143 15.68 7.48 16.17
C LEU A 143 16.01 6.22 16.99
N TRP A 144 15.77 5.04 16.41
CA TRP A 144 16.04 3.76 17.03
C TRP A 144 17.55 3.46 17.19
N SER A 145 18.36 3.85 16.21
CA SER A 145 19.82 3.68 16.28
C SER A 145 20.50 4.70 17.20
N HIS A 146 19.75 5.65 17.77
CA HIS A 146 20.31 6.64 18.68
C HIS A 146 20.59 6.02 20.07
N PRO A 147 21.83 6.12 20.59
CA PRO A 147 22.28 5.38 21.78
C PRO A 147 21.60 5.78 23.10
N SER A 148 20.72 6.78 23.10
CA SER A 148 19.95 7.21 24.28
C SER A 148 18.59 6.50 24.42
N LEU A 149 18.18 5.68 23.45
CA LEU A 149 16.89 4.96 23.41
C LEU A 149 17.05 3.43 23.42
N MET A 150 18.30 2.93 23.47
CA MET A 150 18.65 1.51 23.61
C MET A 150 18.82 1.13 25.09
#